data_AF-A0A917DGV0-F1
#
_entry.id   AF-A0A917DGV0-F1
#
_cell.length_a   1.000
_cell.length_b   1.000
_cell.length_c   1.000
_cell.angle_alpha   90.00
_cell.angle_beta   90.00
_cell.angle_gamma   90.00
#
_symmetry.space_group_name_H-M   'P 1'
#
loop_
_entity.id
_entity.type
_entity.pdbx_description
1 polymer ?
#
loop_
_entity_poly.entity_id
_entity_poly.type
_entity_poly.pdbx_seq_one_letter_code
_entity_poly.pdbx_strand_id
1 'polypeptide(L)'
;MWQIDLDAPQYPEGLVLKLHAHKIGGDVEIINGLNHYIGMATLHTENFIEFKILPYIIGFFGLFALAMAIIAKRKGVVALFSAFILFTILAGVDFYRWNYEYGHNLDPNAAIKVPGMSYQPPLIGYKQLLNFGAYSVPDIGGWMLITGGLLIFIVLTLEFKWYQRFMKAKVALLLVPIFFLTACGSNEAQPIKLNTDACEFCKMPVSDGKFGAEIQTQKGRFYMFDDISCLVNYCEENKSTKVKSYYVHDYTQNNQLIDATKAFYIKGGDINSPMHGNIAAFATFSDAQNFGDKLKATAISWNEILNQ
;
A
#
# COMPACT_ATOMS: atom_id res chain seq x y z
N MET A 1 7.38 12.09 -0.19
CA MET A 1 7.11 12.90 1.02
C MET A 1 5.80 12.46 1.63
N TRP A 2 4.76 12.41 0.82
CA TRP A 2 3.43 11.98 1.24
C TRP A 2 2.85 10.98 0.25
N GLN A 3 1.93 10.14 0.73
CA GLN A 3 1.21 9.18 -0.09
C GLN A 3 -0.28 9.30 0.20
N ILE A 4 -1.09 9.27 -0.85
CA ILE A 4 -2.54 9.14 -0.76
C ILE A 4 -2.94 7.92 -1.56
N ASP A 5 -3.45 6.90 -0.86
CA ASP A 5 -4.01 5.69 -1.46
C ASP A 5 -5.50 5.88 -1.69
N LEU A 6 -5.95 5.53 -2.88
CA LEU A 6 -7.36 5.54 -3.27
C LEU A 6 -7.78 4.10 -3.54
N ASP A 7 -8.71 3.62 -2.73
CA ASP A 7 -9.30 2.30 -2.88
C ASP A 7 -10.67 2.41 -3.53
N ALA A 8 -10.92 1.63 -4.56
CA ALA A 8 -12.17 1.68 -5.31
C ALA A 8 -12.48 0.32 -5.94
N PRO A 9 -13.76 -0.09 -6.02
CA PRO A 9 -14.16 -1.36 -6.63
C PRO A 9 -13.67 -1.53 -8.08
N GLN A 10 -13.57 -0.44 -8.84
CA GLN A 10 -13.13 -0.45 -10.24
C GLN A 10 -11.61 -0.59 -10.38
N TYR A 11 -10.86 -0.35 -9.31
CA TYR A 11 -9.40 -0.45 -9.27
C TYR A 11 -9.01 -1.39 -8.14
N PRO A 12 -9.13 -2.71 -8.33
CA PRO A 12 -8.84 -3.70 -7.29
C PRO A 12 -7.39 -3.63 -6.80
N GLU A 13 -6.45 -3.13 -7.61
CA GLU A 13 -5.07 -2.84 -7.20
C GLU A 13 -4.89 -1.57 -6.35
N GLY A 14 -5.93 -0.75 -6.26
CA GLY A 14 -5.88 0.63 -5.75
C GLY A 14 -5.07 1.56 -6.64
N LEU A 15 -5.33 2.85 -6.46
CA LEU A 15 -4.56 3.93 -7.07
C LEU A 15 -3.72 4.62 -6.01
N VAL A 16 -2.53 5.06 -6.38
CA VAL A 16 -1.61 5.72 -5.45
C VAL A 16 -1.20 7.07 -6.01
N LEU A 17 -1.41 8.13 -5.23
CA LEU A 17 -0.85 9.45 -5.48
C LEU A 17 0.37 9.68 -4.57
N LYS A 18 1.52 9.95 -5.17
CA LYS A 18 2.77 10.23 -4.45
C LYS A 18 3.11 11.71 -4.56
N LEU A 19 3.25 12.37 -3.41
CA LEU A 19 3.76 13.74 -3.35
C LEU A 19 5.25 13.68 -3.03
N HIS A 20 6.09 13.94 -4.03
CA HIS A 20 7.54 14.06 -3.87
C HIS A 20 7.92 15.50 -3.51
N ALA A 21 9.19 15.74 -3.12
CA ALA A 21 9.63 17.09 -2.80
C ALA A 21 9.57 18.04 -4.02
N HIS A 22 9.62 17.51 -5.25
CA HIS A 22 9.74 18.28 -6.48
C HIS A 22 8.68 17.96 -7.55
N LYS A 23 7.74 17.06 -7.27
CA LYS A 23 6.70 16.66 -8.22
C LYS A 23 5.58 15.85 -7.59
N ILE A 24 4.50 15.68 -8.34
CA ILE A 24 3.49 14.65 -8.11
C ILE A 24 3.85 13.42 -8.96
N GLY A 25 3.61 12.22 -8.43
CA GLY A 25 3.80 10.93 -9.12
C GLY A 25 2.78 9.89 -8.69
N GLY A 26 2.99 8.64 -9.13
CA GLY A 26 2.02 7.55 -8.97
C GLY A 26 1.04 7.49 -10.14
N ASP A 27 -0.20 7.11 -9.86
CA ASP A 27 -1.26 6.86 -10.86
C ASP A 27 -1.97 8.17 -11.29
N VAL A 28 -1.20 9.26 -11.51
CA VAL A 28 -1.71 10.63 -11.71
C VAL A 28 -2.65 10.75 -12.90
N GLU A 29 -2.34 10.10 -14.03
CA GLU A 29 -3.16 10.17 -15.24
C GLU A 29 -4.54 9.54 -15.03
N ILE A 30 -4.59 8.40 -14.34
CA ILE A 30 -5.84 7.72 -14.01
C ILE A 30 -6.66 8.57 -13.04
N ILE A 31 -6.01 9.12 -12.00
CA ILE A 31 -6.66 10.00 -11.02
C ILE A 31 -7.21 11.26 -11.69
N ASN A 32 -6.48 11.86 -12.64
CA ASN A 32 -6.96 13.01 -13.41
C ASN A 32 -8.19 12.66 -14.27
N GLY A 33 -8.21 11.46 -14.86
CA GLY A 33 -9.39 10.94 -15.55
C GLY A 33 -10.60 10.83 -14.62
N LEU A 34 -10.41 10.35 -13.38
CA LEU A 34 -11.47 10.26 -12.37
C LEU A 34 -11.94 11.64 -11.90
N ASN A 35 -11.00 12.55 -11.63
CA ASN A 35 -11.29 13.92 -11.20
C ASN A 35 -12.21 14.64 -12.18
N HIS A 36 -12.02 14.44 -13.49
CA HIS A 36 -12.86 15.02 -14.52
C HIS A 36 -14.36 14.69 -14.36
N TYR A 37 -14.71 13.47 -13.95
CA TYR A 37 -16.11 13.06 -13.80
C TYR A 37 -16.83 13.74 -12.63
N ILE A 38 -16.10 14.06 -11.57
CA ILE A 38 -16.61 14.71 -10.35
C ILE A 38 -16.33 16.21 -10.30
N GLY A 39 -15.73 16.76 -11.37
CA GLY A 39 -15.45 18.18 -11.50
C GLY A 39 -14.24 18.68 -10.72
N MET A 40 -13.40 17.79 -10.19
CA MET A 40 -12.14 18.21 -9.57
C MET A 40 -11.14 18.66 -10.64
N ALA A 41 -10.35 19.68 -10.33
CA ALA A 41 -9.27 20.13 -11.20
C ALA A 41 -8.23 19.01 -11.44
N THR A 42 -7.56 19.06 -12.59
CA THR A 42 -6.49 18.11 -12.92
C THR A 42 -5.20 18.48 -12.18
N LEU A 43 -4.53 17.45 -11.68
CA LEU A 43 -3.28 17.53 -10.94
C LEU A 43 -2.11 17.61 -11.93
N HIS A 44 -1.43 18.75 -11.93
CA HIS A 44 -0.22 18.98 -12.71
C HIS A 44 0.86 19.56 -11.78
N THR A 45 2.11 19.11 -11.91
CA THR A 45 3.19 19.52 -10.99
C THR A 45 3.43 21.03 -11.02
N GLU A 46 3.28 21.63 -12.19
CA GLU A 46 3.40 23.06 -12.47
C GLU A 46 2.36 23.92 -11.75
N ASN A 47 1.23 23.34 -11.31
CA ASN A 47 0.21 24.07 -10.55
C ASN A 47 0.67 24.39 -9.11
N PHE A 48 1.72 23.72 -8.63
CA PHE A 48 2.18 23.80 -7.25
C PHE A 48 3.59 24.40 -7.20
N ILE A 49 3.67 25.68 -6.84
CA ILE A 49 4.95 26.37 -6.67
C ILE A 49 5.83 25.72 -5.58
N GLU A 50 5.19 25.06 -4.62
CA GLU A 50 5.83 24.37 -3.51
C GLU A 50 6.82 23.33 -4.01
N PHE A 51 6.52 22.59 -5.08
CA PHE A 51 7.45 21.61 -5.65
C PHE A 51 8.73 22.25 -6.22
N LYS A 52 8.69 23.52 -6.61
CA LYS A 52 9.89 24.25 -7.03
C LYS A 52 10.74 24.69 -5.83
N ILE A 53 10.12 25.04 -4.71
CA ILE A 53 10.79 25.69 -3.56
C ILE A 53 11.19 24.67 -2.48
N LEU A 54 10.37 23.65 -2.25
CA LEU A 54 10.51 22.67 -1.18
C LEU A 54 11.86 21.94 -1.17
N PRO A 55 12.48 21.55 -2.31
CA PRO A 55 13.82 20.97 -2.30
C PRO A 55 14.88 21.90 -1.69
N TYR A 56 14.79 23.20 -1.97
CA TYR A 56 15.70 24.20 -1.41
C TYR A 56 15.46 24.43 0.08
N ILE A 57 14.19 24.41 0.53
CA ILE A 57 13.86 24.51 1.95
C ILE A 57 14.41 23.31 2.73
N ILE A 58 14.24 22.09 2.20
CA ILE A 58 14.78 20.88 2.83
C ILE A 58 16.32 20.96 2.88
N GLY A 59 16.97 21.38 1.79
CA GLY A 59 18.42 21.61 1.75
C GLY A 59 18.88 22.67 2.76
N PHE A 60 18.15 23.77 2.89
CA PHE A 60 18.40 24.80 3.89
C PHE A 60 18.35 24.25 5.31
N PHE A 61 17.33 23.45 5.67
CA PHE A 61 17.26 22.85 7.00
C PHE A 61 18.41 21.88 7.26
N GLY A 62 18.81 21.08 6.27
CA GLY A 62 19.97 20.19 6.37
C GLY A 62 21.27 20.98 6.65
N LEU A 63 21.54 22.03 5.87
CA LEU A 63 22.71 22.88 6.06
C LEU A 63 22.66 23.67 7.37
N PHE A 64 21.49 24.18 7.75
CA PHE A 64 21.32 24.94 9.00
C PHE A 64 21.54 24.02 10.22
N ALA A 65 21.02 22.79 10.19
CA ALA A 65 21.27 21.80 11.23
C ALA A 65 22.76 21.47 11.35
N LEU A 66 23.45 21.24 10.23
CA LEU A 66 24.89 20.97 10.22
C LEU A 66 25.70 22.15 10.76
N ALA A 67 25.37 23.38 10.35
CA ALA A 67 26.02 24.59 10.85
C ALA A 67 25.84 24.75 12.36
N MET A 68 24.63 24.46 12.89
CA MET A 68 24.37 24.55 14.33
C MET A 68 25.08 23.47 15.14
N ALA A 69 25.29 22.28 14.56
CA ALA A 69 26.11 21.25 15.18
C ALA A 69 27.57 21.69 15.36
N ILE A 70 28.13 22.47 14.42
CA ILE A 70 29.49 23.01 14.50
C ILE A 70 29.57 24.22 15.43
N ILE A 71 28.62 25.16 15.31
CA ILE A 71 28.62 26.41 16.09
C ILE A 71 28.29 26.17 17.56
N ALA A 72 27.51 25.13 17.87
CA ALA A 72 27.17 24.67 19.22
C ALA A 72 26.63 25.78 20.15
N LYS A 73 25.84 26.71 19.61
CA LYS A 73 25.21 27.81 20.38
C LYS A 73 23.73 27.53 20.63
N ARG A 74 23.32 27.69 21.90
CA ARG A 74 21.92 27.54 22.36
C ARG A 74 20.89 28.28 21.51
N LYS A 75 21.13 29.57 21.25
CA LYS A 75 20.22 30.40 20.44
C LYS A 75 20.04 29.86 19.03
N GLY A 76 21.09 29.23 18.48
CA GLY A 76 21.07 28.61 17.17
C GLY A 76 20.16 27.39 17.09
N VAL A 77 20.21 26.52 18.10
CA VAL A 77 19.31 25.35 18.21
C VAL A 77 17.85 25.80 18.38
N VAL A 78 17.59 26.83 19.20
CA VAL A 78 16.25 27.42 19.34
C VAL A 78 15.74 27.98 18.01
N ALA A 79 16.58 28.70 17.28
CA ALA A 79 16.23 29.25 15.97
C ALA A 79 15.93 28.15 14.95
N LEU A 80 16.75 27.11 14.89
CA LEU A 80 16.53 25.94 14.03
C LEU A 80 15.19 25.25 14.34
N PHE A 81 14.92 24.97 15.62
CA PHE A 81 13.66 24.35 16.03
C PHE A 81 12.45 25.23 15.70
N SER A 82 12.52 26.52 16.01
CA SER A 82 11.43 27.47 15.75
C SER A 82 11.15 27.60 14.25
N ALA A 83 12.20 27.68 13.43
CA ALA A 83 12.06 27.70 11.97
C ALA A 83 11.45 26.40 11.44
N PHE A 84 11.86 25.25 11.98
CA PHE A 84 11.33 23.94 11.57
C PHE A 84 9.85 23.79 11.92
N ILE A 85 9.42 24.23 13.11
CA ILE A 85 8.01 24.23 13.52
C ILE A 85 7.20 25.19 12.65
N LEU A 86 7.69 26.40 12.40
CA LEU A 86 7.03 27.36 11.52
C LEU A 86 6.84 26.77 10.13
N PHE A 87 7.88 26.19 9.54
CA PHE A 87 7.80 25.50 8.26
C PHE A 87 6.76 24.37 8.28
N THR A 88 6.77 23.53 9.32
CA THR A 88 5.81 22.41 9.44
C THR A 88 4.37 22.89 9.48
N ILE A 89 4.09 23.96 10.25
CA ILE A 89 2.76 24.55 10.34
C ILE A 89 2.34 25.14 8.98
N LEU A 90 3.21 25.93 8.34
CA LEU A 90 2.92 26.54 7.05
C LEU A 90 2.68 25.49 5.97
N ALA A 91 3.52 24.44 5.90
CA ALA A 91 3.34 23.35 4.95
C ALA A 91 2.03 22.57 5.20
N GLY A 92 1.65 22.36 6.46
CA GLY A 92 0.38 21.71 6.81
C GLY A 92 -0.84 22.55 6.43
N VAL A 93 -0.81 23.86 6.68
CA VAL A 93 -1.87 24.81 6.28
C VAL A 93 -1.98 24.88 4.77
N ASP A 94 -0.85 24.97 4.07
CA ASP A 94 -0.81 25.02 2.60
C ASP A 94 -1.36 23.73 1.97
N PHE A 95 -0.96 22.57 2.50
CA PHE A 95 -1.48 21.28 2.05
C PHE A 95 -2.99 21.15 2.32
N TYR A 96 -3.47 21.60 3.48
CA TYR A 96 -4.91 21.65 3.75
C TYR A 96 -5.65 22.57 2.77
N ARG A 97 -5.10 23.75 2.47
CA ARG A 97 -5.65 24.69 1.48
C ARG A 97 -5.80 24.02 0.13
N TRP A 98 -4.77 23.33 -0.36
CA TRP A 98 -4.83 22.62 -1.65
C TRP A 98 -5.89 21.52 -1.66
N ASN A 99 -5.97 20.71 -0.60
CA ASN A 99 -7.02 19.70 -0.47
C ASN A 99 -8.42 20.32 -0.47
N TYR A 100 -8.58 21.46 0.21
CA TYR A 100 -9.85 22.18 0.26
C TYR A 100 -10.24 22.72 -1.11
N GLU A 101 -9.31 23.40 -1.80
CA GLU A 101 -9.52 23.98 -3.12
C GLU A 101 -9.97 22.92 -4.13
N TYR A 102 -9.20 21.84 -4.28
CA TYR A 102 -9.54 20.76 -5.21
C TYR A 102 -10.82 20.02 -4.80
N GLY A 103 -11.12 19.93 -3.51
CA GLY A 103 -12.31 19.22 -3.03
C GLY A 103 -13.62 20.00 -3.10
N HIS A 104 -13.58 21.34 -3.14
CA HIS A 104 -14.76 22.20 -3.05
C HIS A 104 -14.98 23.10 -4.27
N ASN A 105 -13.92 23.48 -4.99
CA ASN A 105 -14.03 24.26 -6.21
C ASN A 105 -14.23 23.34 -7.42
N LEU A 106 -15.43 22.76 -7.50
CA LEU A 106 -15.80 21.74 -8.48
C LEU A 106 -16.48 22.36 -9.70
N ASP A 107 -16.18 21.83 -10.90
CA ASP A 107 -16.84 22.24 -12.13
C ASP A 107 -18.37 21.99 -12.04
N PRO A 108 -19.20 23.04 -12.15
CA PRO A 108 -20.66 22.90 -12.11
C PRO A 108 -21.23 22.15 -13.32
N ASN A 109 -20.43 21.78 -14.31
CA ASN A 109 -20.83 20.98 -15.47
C ASN A 109 -20.39 19.50 -15.40
N ALA A 110 -19.78 19.07 -14.29
CA ALA A 110 -19.35 17.69 -14.11
C ALA A 110 -20.48 16.66 -14.26
N ALA A 111 -20.11 15.45 -14.71
CA ALA A 111 -21.05 14.36 -14.96
C ALA A 111 -21.69 13.83 -13.67
N ILE A 112 -20.90 13.74 -12.59
CA ILE A 112 -21.32 13.21 -11.30
C ILE A 112 -21.38 14.36 -10.28
N LYS A 113 -22.58 14.61 -9.76
CA LYS A 113 -22.81 15.63 -8.72
C LYS A 113 -23.64 15.02 -7.61
N VAL A 114 -23.13 15.11 -6.39
CA VAL A 114 -23.88 14.74 -5.19
C VAL A 114 -24.16 16.01 -4.39
N PRO A 115 -25.42 16.45 -4.28
CA PRO A 115 -25.76 17.67 -3.56
C PRO A 115 -25.19 17.69 -2.14
N GLY A 116 -24.44 18.74 -1.79
CA GLY A 116 -23.88 18.95 -0.46
C GLY A 116 -22.63 18.12 -0.12
N MET A 117 -22.09 17.34 -1.05
CA MET A 117 -20.84 16.59 -0.84
C MET A 117 -19.63 17.29 -1.47
N SER A 118 -18.50 17.22 -0.77
CA SER A 118 -17.18 17.64 -1.27
C SER A 118 -16.23 16.44 -1.32
N TYR A 119 -15.27 16.50 -2.24
CA TYR A 119 -14.33 15.40 -2.49
C TYR A 119 -12.97 15.64 -1.84
N GLN A 120 -12.92 16.48 -0.79
CA GLN A 120 -11.68 16.79 -0.08
C GLN A 120 -11.13 15.53 0.61
N PRO A 121 -9.91 15.07 0.25
CA PRO A 121 -9.24 13.97 0.94
C PRO A 121 -8.77 14.42 2.34
N PRO A 122 -8.58 13.49 3.29
CA PRO A 122 -8.09 13.82 4.62
C PRO A 122 -6.63 14.26 4.53
N LEU A 123 -6.22 15.21 5.39
CA LEU A 123 -4.81 15.59 5.48
C LEU A 123 -3.97 14.40 5.99
N ILE A 124 -4.47 13.72 7.02
CA ILE A 124 -3.93 12.49 7.60
C ILE A 124 -5.09 11.54 7.89
N GLY A 125 -4.92 10.25 7.63
CA GLY A 125 -5.88 9.20 7.99
C GLY A 125 -6.78 8.79 6.82
N TYR A 126 -7.93 8.21 7.14
CA TYR A 126 -8.86 7.64 6.17
C TYR A 126 -10.15 8.46 6.07
N LYS A 127 -10.71 8.58 4.86
CA LYS A 127 -12.04 9.14 4.61
C LYS A 127 -12.69 8.46 3.41
N GLN A 128 -13.95 8.06 3.57
CA GLN A 128 -14.77 7.59 2.46
C GLN A 128 -15.34 8.77 1.65
N LEU A 129 -15.19 8.73 0.33
CA LEU A 129 -15.66 9.69 -0.66
C LEU A 129 -16.51 8.94 -1.71
N LEU A 130 -17.82 8.85 -1.48
CA LEU A 130 -18.76 7.97 -2.21
C LEU A 130 -18.33 6.50 -2.14
N ASN A 131 -17.93 5.92 -3.28
CA ASN A 131 -17.46 4.54 -3.43
C ASN A 131 -15.92 4.45 -3.43
N PHE A 132 -15.23 5.55 -3.16
CA PHE A 132 -13.78 5.62 -3.05
C PHE A 132 -13.37 5.79 -1.58
N GLY A 133 -12.45 4.97 -1.10
CA GLY A 133 -11.75 5.20 0.17
C GLY A 133 -10.46 5.97 -0.09
N ALA A 134 -10.22 7.08 0.61
CA ALA A 134 -8.97 7.84 0.53
C ALA A 134 -8.18 7.73 1.83
N TYR A 135 -6.96 7.20 1.77
CA TYR A 135 -6.05 7.07 2.91
C TYR A 135 -4.78 7.91 2.69
N SER A 136 -4.55 8.89 3.55
CA SER A 136 -3.49 9.89 3.40
C SER A 136 -2.49 9.81 4.54
N VAL A 137 -1.21 9.58 4.25
CA VAL A 137 -0.16 9.40 5.26
C VAL A 137 1.22 9.91 4.81
N PRO A 138 2.12 10.24 5.77
CA PRO A 138 3.52 10.44 5.46
C PRO A 138 4.12 9.20 4.79
N ASP A 139 4.83 9.42 3.68
CA ASP A 139 5.66 8.40 3.05
C ASP A 139 7.10 8.50 3.64
N ILE A 140 8.04 7.70 3.15
CA ILE A 140 9.44 7.64 3.64
C ILE A 140 10.04 9.03 3.88
N GLY A 141 9.96 9.93 2.90
CA GLY A 141 10.48 11.30 3.04
C GLY A 141 9.76 12.15 4.09
N GLY A 142 8.47 11.93 4.32
CA GLY A 142 7.70 12.59 5.39
C GLY A 142 8.12 12.07 6.76
N TRP A 143 8.28 10.76 6.91
CA TRP A 143 8.81 10.15 8.13
C TRP A 143 10.23 10.60 8.46
N MET A 144 11.08 10.81 7.44
CA MET A 144 12.41 11.39 7.63
C MET A 144 12.34 12.81 8.18
N LEU A 145 11.43 13.66 7.69
CA LEU A 145 11.24 15.00 8.24
C LEU A 145 10.70 14.97 9.67
N ILE A 146 9.69 14.15 9.95
CA ILE A 146 9.15 13.96 11.31
C ILE A 146 10.26 13.55 12.28
N THR A 147 11.08 12.58 11.87
CA THR A 147 12.24 12.12 12.65
C THR A 147 13.25 13.24 12.86
N GLY A 148 13.56 14.03 11.83
CA GLY A 148 14.43 15.20 11.94
C GLY A 148 13.92 16.23 12.96
N GLY A 149 12.62 16.55 12.91
CA GLY A 149 11.97 17.42 13.89
C GLY A 149 12.05 16.89 15.32
N LEU A 150 11.83 15.58 15.51
CA LEU A 150 11.94 14.92 16.80
C LEU A 150 13.38 14.97 17.34
N LEU A 151 14.39 14.75 16.50
CA LEU A 151 15.80 14.84 16.88
C LEU A 151 16.18 16.25 17.30
N ILE A 152 15.75 17.28 16.55
CA ILE A 152 15.97 18.68 16.92
C ILE A 152 15.31 18.98 18.27
N PHE A 153 14.09 18.49 18.50
CA PHE A 153 13.40 18.64 19.78
C PHE A 153 14.17 17.97 20.92
N ILE A 154 14.68 16.75 20.73
CA ILE A 154 15.51 16.05 21.72
C ILE A 154 16.74 16.89 22.05
N VAL A 155 17.47 17.39 21.05
CA VAL A 155 18.65 18.24 21.26
C VAL A 155 18.30 19.49 22.06
N LEU A 156 17.15 20.13 21.76
CA LEU A 156 16.65 21.26 22.53
C LEU A 156 16.38 20.88 24.01
N THR A 157 15.72 19.75 24.27
CA THR A 157 15.45 19.31 25.65
C THR A 157 16.72 19.01 26.46
N LEU A 158 17.74 18.47 25.80
CA LEU A 158 19.06 18.20 26.39
C LEU A 158 19.80 19.51 26.69
N GLU A 159 19.81 20.45 25.75
CA GLU A 159 20.50 21.73 25.88
C GLU A 159 19.94 22.58 27.04
N PHE A 160 18.62 22.59 27.19
CA PHE A 160 17.94 23.28 28.29
C PHE A 160 17.84 22.44 29.57
N LYS A 161 18.41 21.23 29.57
CA LYS A 161 18.34 20.25 30.68
C LYS A 161 16.91 20.04 31.18
N TRP A 162 15.91 20.15 30.30
CA TRP A 162 14.50 19.95 30.67
C TRP A 162 14.25 18.55 31.20
N TYR A 163 15.03 17.57 30.76
CA TYR A 163 15.02 16.21 31.30
C TYR A 163 15.21 16.19 32.83
N GLN A 164 15.94 17.12 33.44
CA GLN A 164 16.11 17.18 34.90
C GLN A 164 14.82 17.53 35.65
N ARG A 165 13.85 18.17 34.98
CA ARG A 165 12.50 18.43 35.54
C ARG A 165 11.62 17.17 35.48
N PHE A 166 11.79 16.34 34.45
CA PHE A 166 11.02 15.11 34.27
C PHE A 166 11.64 13.90 34.99
N MET A 167 12.97 13.83 35.11
CA MET A 167 13.73 12.75 35.77
C MET A 167 13.72 12.82 37.30
N LYS A 168 13.03 13.79 37.91
CA LYS A 168 12.61 13.68 39.33
C LYS A 168 11.48 12.66 39.51
N ALA A 169 10.75 12.32 38.45
CA ALA A 169 9.94 11.12 38.39
C ALA A 169 10.82 9.99 37.83
N LYS A 170 10.82 8.81 38.48
CA LYS A 170 11.55 7.60 38.06
C LYS A 170 10.97 7.05 36.74
N VAL A 171 11.18 7.75 35.63
CA VAL A 171 10.88 7.23 34.30
C VAL A 171 12.17 7.30 33.52
N ALA A 172 12.89 6.18 33.54
CA ALA A 172 14.08 5.97 32.74
C ALA A 172 13.75 6.31 31.29
N LEU A 173 14.49 7.29 30.77
CA LEU A 173 14.54 7.70 29.39
C LEU A 173 15.04 6.51 28.55
N LEU A 174 14.13 5.62 28.16
CA LEU A 174 14.31 4.64 27.10
C LEU A 174 14.36 5.43 25.77
N LEU A 175 15.52 6.04 25.50
CA LEU A 175 15.94 6.40 24.15
C LEU A 175 16.23 5.11 23.38
N VAL A 176 15.16 4.40 23.03
CA VAL A 176 15.23 3.37 22.00
C VAL A 176 14.66 4.02 20.74
N PRO A 177 15.45 4.24 19.68
CA PRO A 177 14.88 4.42 18.36
C PRO A 177 14.32 3.06 17.94
N ILE A 178 13.13 2.71 18.41
CA ILE A 178 12.29 1.66 17.84
C ILE A 178 11.73 2.26 16.55
N PHE A 179 12.57 2.36 15.52
CA PHE A 179 12.12 2.72 14.17
C PHE A 179 12.97 1.98 13.13
N PHE A 180 13.06 0.67 13.32
CA PHE A 180 13.25 -0.27 12.23
C PHE A 180 12.13 -1.30 12.28
N LEU A 181 10.87 -0.84 12.23
CA LEU A 181 9.84 -1.66 11.61
C LEU A 181 10.09 -1.57 10.11
N THR A 182 11.12 -2.28 9.64
CA THR A 182 11.16 -2.72 8.26
C THR A 182 9.95 -3.63 8.12
N ALA A 183 8.83 -3.07 7.67
CA ALA A 183 7.77 -3.86 7.06
C ALA A 183 8.39 -4.50 5.81
N CYS A 184 9.14 -5.58 5.99
CA CYS A 184 9.36 -6.54 4.93
C CYS A 184 7.97 -7.06 4.61
N GLY A 185 7.41 -6.64 3.48
CA GLY A 185 6.25 -7.32 2.91
C GLY A 185 6.63 -8.78 2.79
N SER A 186 6.01 -9.63 3.60
CA SER A 186 6.31 -11.05 3.59
C SER A 186 5.97 -11.61 2.22
N ASN A 187 6.88 -12.41 1.66
CA ASN A 187 6.62 -13.24 0.48
C ASN A 187 5.91 -14.55 0.89
N GLU A 188 5.10 -14.48 1.94
CA GLU A 188 4.42 -15.63 2.51
C GLU A 188 2.93 -15.52 2.17
N ALA A 189 2.37 -16.67 1.78
CA ALA A 189 0.96 -16.79 1.47
C ALA A 189 0.10 -16.36 2.67
N GLN A 190 -1.06 -15.75 2.44
CA GLN A 190 -2.01 -15.47 3.52
C GLN A 190 -2.95 -16.67 3.72
N PRO A 191 -3.29 -17.03 4.98
CA PRO A 191 -4.25 -18.10 5.21
C PRO A 191 -5.63 -17.75 4.63
N ILE A 192 -6.16 -18.63 3.78
CA ILE A 192 -7.53 -18.52 3.25
C ILE A 192 -8.52 -19.06 4.29
N LYS A 193 -9.49 -18.24 4.68
CA LYS A 193 -10.60 -18.66 5.56
C LYS A 193 -11.71 -19.29 4.73
N LEU A 194 -11.75 -20.62 4.78
CA LEU A 194 -12.77 -21.39 4.08
C LEU A 194 -14.19 -20.96 4.48
N ASN A 195 -15.08 -20.96 3.49
CA ASN A 195 -16.49 -20.56 3.59
C ASN A 195 -16.71 -19.10 4.04
N THR A 196 -15.65 -18.29 4.09
CA THR A 196 -15.71 -16.89 4.53
C THR A 196 -15.09 -15.95 3.50
N ASP A 197 -13.86 -16.23 3.08
CA ASP A 197 -13.16 -15.38 2.11
C ASP A 197 -13.74 -15.63 0.71
N ALA A 198 -14.07 -14.55 0.00
CA ALA A 198 -14.66 -14.60 -1.33
C ALA A 198 -13.58 -14.74 -2.39
N CYS A 199 -13.79 -15.65 -3.34
CA CYS A 199 -12.99 -15.77 -4.55
C CYS A 199 -13.08 -14.50 -5.39
N GLU A 200 -11.95 -13.95 -5.80
CA GLU A 200 -11.92 -12.68 -6.54
C GLU A 200 -12.53 -12.83 -7.95
N PHE A 201 -12.49 -14.03 -8.54
CA PHE A 201 -13.07 -14.27 -9.86
C PHE A 201 -14.57 -14.56 -9.80
N CYS A 202 -14.97 -15.68 -9.19
CA CYS A 202 -16.37 -16.13 -9.20
C CYS A 202 -17.25 -15.47 -8.13
N LYS A 203 -16.66 -14.71 -7.20
CA LYS A 203 -17.32 -14.04 -6.07
C LYS A 203 -18.01 -14.98 -5.05
N MET A 204 -17.86 -16.29 -5.21
CA MET A 204 -18.32 -17.28 -4.23
C MET A 204 -17.27 -17.50 -3.14
N PRO A 205 -17.66 -17.89 -1.91
CA PRO A 205 -16.71 -18.22 -0.85
C PRO A 205 -15.79 -19.38 -1.24
N VAL A 206 -14.50 -19.32 -0.85
CA VAL A 206 -13.57 -20.43 -1.05
C VAL A 206 -14.03 -21.63 -0.22
N SER A 207 -14.42 -22.71 -0.87
CA SER A 207 -15.22 -23.78 -0.28
C SER A 207 -14.40 -25.02 0.12
N ASP A 208 -13.33 -25.32 -0.64
CA ASP A 208 -12.48 -26.49 -0.44
C ASP A 208 -10.99 -26.12 -0.37
N GLY A 209 -10.39 -26.35 0.80
CA GLY A 209 -8.99 -26.08 1.10
C GLY A 209 -7.98 -27.00 0.40
N LYS A 210 -8.42 -27.89 -0.49
CA LYS A 210 -7.55 -28.69 -1.38
C LYS A 210 -7.29 -28.04 -2.74
N PHE A 211 -8.13 -27.06 -3.12
CA PHE A 211 -8.13 -26.53 -4.49
C PHE A 211 -7.86 -25.03 -4.57
N GLY A 212 -8.15 -24.30 -3.49
CA GLY A 212 -8.03 -22.84 -3.51
C GLY A 212 -6.64 -22.37 -3.91
N ALA A 213 -6.57 -21.14 -4.40
CA ALA A 213 -5.33 -20.54 -4.85
C ALA A 213 -5.25 -19.09 -4.39
N GLU A 214 -4.05 -18.51 -4.43
CA GLU A 214 -3.79 -17.13 -4.06
C GLU A 214 -2.75 -16.52 -5.00
N ILE A 215 -2.88 -15.25 -5.30
CA ILE A 215 -1.80 -14.45 -5.90
C ILE A 215 -1.43 -13.29 -5.01
N GLN A 216 -0.15 -12.95 -4.98
CA GLN A 216 0.35 -11.69 -4.43
C GLN A 216 0.78 -10.78 -5.59
N THR A 217 0.34 -9.54 -5.61
CA THR A 217 0.76 -8.57 -6.65
C THR A 217 2.06 -7.87 -6.30
N GLN A 218 2.67 -7.19 -7.28
CA GLN A 218 3.85 -6.35 -7.04
C GLN A 218 3.57 -5.22 -6.04
N LYS A 219 2.31 -4.79 -5.92
CA LYS A 219 1.86 -3.81 -4.92
C LYS A 219 1.61 -4.42 -3.54
N GLY A 220 1.73 -5.75 -3.40
CA GLY A 220 1.55 -6.46 -2.13
C GLY A 220 0.10 -6.76 -1.76
N ARG A 221 -0.84 -6.63 -2.70
CA ARG A 221 -2.23 -7.09 -2.51
C ARG A 221 -2.32 -8.59 -2.72
N PHE A 222 -3.18 -9.25 -1.94
CA PHE A 222 -3.47 -10.67 -2.06
C PHE A 222 -4.88 -10.85 -2.63
N TYR A 223 -5.02 -11.74 -3.61
CA TYR A 223 -6.33 -12.19 -4.09
C TYR A 223 -6.43 -13.69 -3.95
N MET A 224 -7.56 -14.14 -3.46
CA MET A 224 -7.85 -15.54 -3.18
C MET A 224 -8.82 -16.08 -4.22
N PHE A 225 -8.71 -17.37 -4.52
CA PHE A 225 -9.50 -18.04 -5.54
C PHE A 225 -10.01 -19.37 -5.03
N ASP A 226 -11.25 -19.72 -5.39
CA ASP A 226 -11.91 -20.96 -4.97
C ASP A 226 -11.24 -22.20 -5.56
N ASP A 227 -10.71 -22.08 -6.79
CA ASP A 227 -9.78 -23.03 -7.36
C ASP A 227 -8.75 -22.40 -8.33
N ILE A 228 -7.85 -23.23 -8.84
CA ILE A 228 -6.80 -22.82 -9.80
C ILE A 228 -7.39 -22.24 -11.09
N SER A 229 -8.57 -22.70 -11.55
CA SER A 229 -9.18 -22.16 -12.77
C SER A 229 -9.68 -20.73 -12.60
N CYS A 230 -10.23 -20.40 -11.42
CA CYS A 230 -10.59 -19.02 -11.08
C CYS A 230 -9.38 -18.09 -11.10
N LEU A 231 -8.23 -18.56 -10.60
CA LEU A 231 -6.98 -17.79 -10.65
C LEU A 231 -6.56 -17.52 -12.10
N VAL A 232 -6.55 -18.55 -12.95
CA VAL A 232 -6.14 -18.41 -14.36
C VAL A 232 -7.05 -17.41 -15.08
N ASN A 233 -8.37 -17.59 -14.98
CA ASN A 233 -9.34 -16.70 -15.64
C ASN A 233 -9.21 -15.25 -15.13
N TYR A 234 -8.95 -15.05 -13.83
CA TYR A 234 -8.69 -13.71 -13.30
C TYR A 234 -7.45 -13.08 -13.93
N CYS A 235 -6.35 -13.82 -14.06
CA CYS A 235 -5.13 -13.33 -14.71
C CYS A 235 -5.35 -13.01 -16.20
N GLU A 236 -6.20 -13.78 -16.89
CA GLU A 236 -6.56 -13.52 -18.28
C GLU A 236 -7.38 -12.23 -18.46
N GLU A 237 -8.35 -11.99 -17.59
CA GLU A 237 -9.20 -10.78 -17.63
C GLU A 237 -8.45 -9.54 -17.12
N ASN A 238 -7.47 -9.72 -16.23
CA ASN A 238 -6.75 -8.64 -15.55
C ASN A 238 -5.27 -8.58 -15.96
N LYS A 239 -4.98 -8.58 -17.27
CA LYS A 239 -3.60 -8.56 -17.81
C LYS A 239 -2.73 -7.40 -17.34
N SER A 240 -3.33 -6.29 -16.89
CA SER A 240 -2.62 -5.14 -16.31
C SER A 240 -2.07 -5.41 -14.91
N THR A 241 -2.61 -6.42 -14.20
CA THR A 241 -2.23 -6.76 -12.84
C THR A 241 -0.88 -7.50 -12.85
N LYS A 242 0.13 -6.86 -12.27
CA LYS A 242 1.47 -7.45 -12.18
C LYS A 242 1.56 -8.39 -10.97
N VAL A 243 1.47 -9.69 -11.24
CA VAL A 243 1.63 -10.73 -10.20
C VAL A 243 3.11 -10.86 -9.82
N LYS A 244 3.36 -10.95 -8.51
CA LYS A 244 4.69 -11.14 -7.91
C LYS A 244 4.92 -12.60 -7.52
N SER A 245 3.93 -13.25 -6.91
CA SER A 245 3.97 -14.68 -6.56
C SER A 245 2.60 -15.34 -6.67
N TYR A 246 2.62 -16.65 -6.85
CA TYR A 246 1.44 -17.51 -6.98
C TYR A 246 1.52 -18.60 -5.92
N TYR A 247 0.40 -18.89 -5.28
CA TYR A 247 0.26 -19.96 -4.30
C TYR A 247 -0.96 -20.81 -4.62
N VAL A 248 -0.86 -22.11 -4.35
CA VAL A 248 -1.94 -23.08 -4.54
C VAL A 248 -2.02 -23.98 -3.31
N HIS A 249 -3.20 -24.48 -3.00
CA HIS A 249 -3.35 -25.46 -1.93
C HIS A 249 -2.67 -26.79 -2.30
N ASP A 250 -1.95 -27.38 -1.35
CA ASP A 250 -1.52 -28.77 -1.46
C ASP A 250 -2.73 -29.68 -1.24
N TYR A 251 -3.06 -30.47 -2.25
CA TYR A 251 -4.20 -31.39 -2.27
C TYR A 251 -4.16 -32.45 -1.15
N THR A 252 -2.97 -32.75 -0.63
CA THR A 252 -2.76 -33.74 0.44
C THR A 252 -2.92 -33.16 1.84
N GLN A 253 -2.80 -31.84 1.98
CA GLN A 253 -2.81 -31.11 3.24
C GLN A 253 -4.16 -30.40 3.42
N ASN A 254 -4.54 -30.12 4.67
CA ASN A 254 -5.75 -29.34 4.92
C ASN A 254 -5.42 -27.85 4.89
N ASN A 255 -5.86 -27.15 3.84
CA ASN A 255 -5.83 -25.68 3.77
C ASN A 255 -4.42 -25.08 3.92
N GLN A 256 -3.41 -25.76 3.36
CA GLN A 256 -2.03 -25.28 3.31
C GLN A 256 -1.65 -24.81 1.90
N LEU A 257 -1.26 -23.54 1.78
CA LEU A 257 -0.75 -22.97 0.54
C LEU A 257 0.74 -23.26 0.35
N ILE A 258 1.11 -23.63 -0.88
CA ILE A 258 2.47 -23.86 -1.34
C ILE A 258 2.78 -22.98 -2.55
N ASP A 259 4.06 -22.70 -2.79
CA ASP A 259 4.53 -21.94 -3.96
C ASP A 259 4.16 -22.67 -5.26
N ALA A 260 3.29 -22.07 -6.07
CA ALA A 260 2.77 -22.68 -7.28
C ALA A 260 3.87 -22.99 -8.31
N THR A 261 4.94 -22.18 -8.33
CA THR A 261 6.03 -22.37 -9.30
C THR A 261 6.90 -23.60 -8.98
N LYS A 262 6.77 -24.17 -7.77
CA LYS A 262 7.52 -25.33 -7.30
C LYS A 262 6.66 -26.58 -7.09
N ALA A 263 5.35 -26.46 -7.29
CA ALA A 263 4.40 -27.55 -7.11
C ALA A 263 4.35 -28.47 -8.34
N PHE A 264 3.76 -29.66 -8.14
CA PHE A 264 3.48 -30.64 -9.17
C PHE A 264 1.97 -30.73 -9.39
N TYR A 265 1.53 -30.87 -10.64
CA TYR A 265 0.12 -30.77 -10.99
C TYR A 265 -0.38 -31.96 -11.80
N ILE A 266 -1.62 -32.33 -11.56
CA ILE A 266 -2.41 -33.27 -12.36
C ILE A 266 -3.75 -32.63 -12.71
N LYS A 267 -4.31 -33.01 -13.86
CA LYS A 267 -5.58 -32.47 -14.38
C LYS A 267 -6.48 -33.59 -14.91
N GLY A 268 -7.79 -33.41 -14.74
CA GLY A 268 -8.82 -34.27 -15.29
C GLY A 268 -9.08 -35.53 -14.46
N GLY A 269 -9.56 -36.58 -15.11
CA GLY A 269 -9.95 -37.82 -14.45
C GLY A 269 -11.12 -37.62 -13.47
N ASP A 270 -11.00 -38.20 -12.28
CA ASP A 270 -12.00 -38.15 -11.20
C ASP A 270 -11.77 -36.96 -10.24
N ILE A 271 -10.92 -36.00 -10.59
CA ILE A 271 -10.73 -34.75 -9.84
C ILE A 271 -11.98 -33.88 -10.01
N ASN A 272 -12.56 -33.44 -8.89
CA ASN A 272 -13.73 -32.55 -8.86
C ASN A 272 -13.39 -31.31 -8.05
N SER A 273 -12.94 -30.23 -8.72
CA SER A 273 -12.73 -28.94 -8.06
C SER A 273 -14.02 -28.11 -8.04
N PRO A 274 -14.19 -27.18 -7.08
CA PRO A 274 -15.42 -26.38 -6.94
C PRO A 274 -15.90 -25.69 -8.23
N MET A 275 -14.96 -25.20 -9.06
CA MET A 275 -15.26 -24.47 -10.30
C MET A 275 -14.96 -25.27 -11.57
N HIS A 276 -14.88 -26.60 -11.45
CA HIS A 276 -14.70 -27.54 -12.57
C HIS A 276 -13.41 -27.36 -13.38
N GLY A 277 -12.40 -26.67 -12.83
CA GLY A 277 -11.05 -26.65 -13.38
C GLY A 277 -10.38 -28.03 -13.36
N ASN A 278 -10.72 -28.85 -12.36
CA ASN A 278 -10.27 -30.22 -12.17
C ASN A 278 -8.74 -30.37 -12.17
N ILE A 279 -8.06 -29.41 -11.54
CA ILE A 279 -6.60 -29.40 -11.34
C ILE A 279 -6.32 -29.58 -9.84
N ALA A 280 -5.39 -30.47 -9.51
CA ALA A 280 -4.89 -30.66 -8.16
C ALA A 280 -3.37 -30.40 -8.11
N ALA A 281 -2.91 -29.74 -7.05
CA ALA A 281 -1.51 -29.39 -6.84
C ALA A 281 -0.91 -30.16 -5.66
N PHE A 282 0.37 -30.48 -5.74
CA PHE A 282 1.08 -31.31 -4.77
C PHE A 282 2.46 -30.72 -4.48
N ALA A 283 2.88 -30.76 -3.21
CA ALA A 283 4.23 -30.33 -2.84
C ALA A 283 5.32 -31.29 -3.36
N THR A 284 5.00 -32.57 -3.57
CA THR A 284 5.97 -33.58 -4.02
C THR A 284 5.53 -34.28 -5.31
N PHE A 285 6.51 -34.63 -6.14
CA PHE A 285 6.29 -35.41 -7.36
C PHE A 285 5.69 -36.80 -7.05
N SER A 286 6.13 -37.43 -5.96
CA SER A 286 5.64 -38.75 -5.57
C SER A 286 4.14 -38.73 -5.28
N ASP A 287 3.65 -37.69 -4.61
CA ASP A 287 2.21 -37.57 -4.33
C ASP A 287 1.43 -37.31 -5.63
N ALA A 288 1.90 -36.40 -6.48
CA ALA A 288 1.28 -36.15 -7.77
C ALA A 288 1.17 -37.42 -8.64
N GLN A 289 2.21 -38.27 -8.65
CA GLN A 289 2.20 -39.54 -9.38
C GLN A 289 1.19 -40.53 -8.78
N ASN A 290 1.25 -40.74 -7.46
CA ASN A 290 0.35 -41.66 -6.76
C ASN A 290 -1.13 -41.28 -6.93
N PHE A 291 -1.45 -39.98 -6.82
CA PHE A 291 -2.81 -39.48 -7.02
C PHE A 291 -3.20 -39.43 -8.49
N GLY A 292 -2.27 -39.20 -9.42
CA GLY A 292 -2.50 -39.26 -10.86
C GLY A 292 -3.04 -40.64 -11.28
N ASP A 293 -2.39 -41.71 -10.83
CA ASP A 293 -2.84 -43.08 -11.11
C ASP A 293 -4.19 -43.38 -10.46
N LYS A 294 -4.37 -42.98 -9.20
CA LYS A 294 -5.60 -43.24 -8.42
C LYS A 294 -6.81 -42.50 -8.99
N LEU A 295 -6.63 -41.27 -9.43
CA LEU A 295 -7.69 -40.39 -9.94
C LEU A 295 -7.80 -40.41 -11.47
N LYS A 296 -6.99 -41.22 -12.17
CA LYS A 296 -6.94 -41.29 -13.64
C LYS A 296 -6.71 -39.92 -14.28
N ALA A 297 -5.88 -39.10 -13.65
CA ALA A 297 -5.57 -37.75 -14.06
C ALA A 297 -4.19 -37.70 -14.73
N THR A 298 -3.98 -36.74 -15.62
CA THR A 298 -2.72 -36.58 -16.36
C THR A 298 -1.88 -35.46 -15.78
N ALA A 299 -0.56 -35.64 -15.74
CA ALA A 299 0.36 -34.58 -15.35
C ALA A 299 0.22 -33.35 -16.27
N ILE A 300 0.33 -32.16 -15.70
CA ILE A 300 0.33 -30.89 -16.42
C ILE A 300 1.37 -29.95 -15.78
N SER A 301 1.98 -29.07 -16.56
CA SER A 301 2.93 -28.09 -16.04
C SER A 301 2.24 -26.79 -15.61
N TRP A 302 2.87 -26.05 -14.70
CA TRP A 302 2.39 -24.73 -14.31
C TRP A 302 2.25 -23.75 -15.49
N ASN A 303 3.18 -23.80 -16.44
CA ASN A 303 3.12 -22.96 -17.65
C ASN A 303 1.93 -23.32 -18.55
N GLU A 304 1.56 -24.59 -18.66
CA GLU A 304 0.36 -25.00 -19.40
C GLU A 304 -0.93 -24.64 -18.66
N ILE A 305 -0.89 -24.54 -17.34
CA ILE A 305 -2.04 -24.06 -16.54
C ILE A 305 -2.27 -22.57 -16.79
N LEU A 306 -1.21 -21.74 -16.74
CA LEU A 306 -1.33 -20.29 -16.91
C LEU A 306 -1.65 -19.82 -18.33
N ASN A 307 -1.42 -20.66 -19.34
CA ASN A 307 -1.63 -20.31 -20.76
C ASN A 307 -2.80 -21.08 -21.41
N GLN A 308 -3.73 -21.60 -20.60
CA GLN A 308 -5.00 -22.17 -21.07
C GLN A 308 -5.96 -21.08 -21.48
#